data_AF-A0A373PUX2-F1
#
_entry.id   AF-A0A373PUX2-F1
#
_cell.length_a   1.000
_cell.length_b   1.000
_cell.length_c   1.000
_cell.angle_alpha   90.00
_cell.angle_beta   90.00
_cell.angle_gamma   90.00
#
_symmetry.space_group_name_H-M   'P 1'
#
loop_
_entity.id
_entity.type
_entity.pdbx_description
1 polymer ?
#
loop_
_entity_poly.entity_id
_entity_poly.type
_entity_poly.pdbx_seq_one_letter_code
_entity_poly.pdbx_strand_id
1 'polypeptide(L)'
;MKVCPRCDYIVMNDNEKYCPNCIHKAELQTIDDEELQALYEIAYEEQKASGIKPNNTYDPTQFEQERAERLARERLDSKYGSQQHPNTVRCPKCGSYSVATTNRGYSLLTGFIGSGSPRNVCQKCGYKWKPGK
;
A
#
# COMPACT_ATOMS: atom_id res chain seq x y z
N MET A 1 -11.30 -35.33 -6.26
CA MET A 1 -10.83 -33.96 -5.94
C MET A 1 -9.37 -33.78 -6.35
N LYS A 2 -8.88 -32.55 -6.51
CA LYS A 2 -7.50 -32.27 -6.91
C LYS A 2 -6.79 -31.44 -5.85
N VAL A 3 -5.57 -31.82 -5.48
CA VAL A 3 -4.80 -31.15 -4.43
C VAL A 3 -3.50 -30.58 -4.98
N CYS A 4 -3.15 -29.37 -4.54
CA CYS A 4 -1.91 -28.74 -4.93
C CYS A 4 -0.71 -29.39 -4.21
N PRO A 5 0.30 -29.93 -4.91
CA PRO A 5 1.43 -30.62 -4.29
C PRO A 5 2.40 -29.70 -3.53
N ARG A 6 2.17 -28.38 -3.57
CA ARG A 6 3.05 -27.38 -2.94
C ARG A 6 2.50 -26.86 -1.60
N CYS A 7 1.19 -26.79 -1.45
CA CYS A 7 0.56 -26.15 -0.30
C CYS A 7 -0.70 -26.86 0.17
N ASP A 8 -0.95 -28.07 -0.33
CA ASP A 8 -2.08 -28.94 0.02
C ASP A 8 -3.47 -28.30 -0.13
N TYR A 9 -3.55 -27.25 -0.96
CA TYR A 9 -4.82 -26.57 -1.23
C TYR A 9 -5.70 -27.42 -2.13
N ILE A 10 -6.95 -27.61 -1.72
CA ILE A 10 -7.94 -28.44 -2.42
C ILE A 10 -8.65 -27.59 -3.44
N VAL A 11 -8.53 -27.98 -4.71
CA VAL A 11 -9.16 -27.32 -5.85
C VAL A 11 -10.33 -28.18 -6.33
N MET A 12 -11.51 -27.58 -6.37
CA MET A 12 -12.72 -28.22 -6.92
C MET A 12 -12.87 -28.01 -8.44
N ASN A 13 -12.14 -27.06 -9.04
CA ASN A 13 -12.25 -26.69 -10.45
C ASN A 13 -11.08 -27.20 -11.30
N ASP A 14 -11.39 -27.85 -12.42
CA ASP A 14 -10.41 -28.40 -13.38
C ASP A 14 -9.77 -27.34 -14.31
N ASN A 15 -10.32 -26.13 -14.36
CA ASN A 15 -9.97 -25.12 -15.37
C ASN A 15 -8.80 -24.20 -14.96
N GLU A 16 -8.25 -24.38 -13.75
CA GLU A 16 -7.23 -23.48 -13.22
C GLU A 16 -5.83 -24.04 -13.46
N LYS A 17 -5.07 -23.36 -14.34
CA LYS A 17 -3.67 -23.69 -14.66
C LYS A 17 -2.70 -23.46 -13.48
N TYR A 18 -3.15 -22.74 -12.46
CA TYR A 18 -2.37 -22.36 -11.28
C TYR A 18 -3.23 -22.52 -10.03
N CYS A 19 -2.64 -23.01 -8.94
CA CYS A 19 -3.31 -23.07 -7.63
C CYS A 19 -3.64 -21.65 -7.13
N PRO A 20 -4.89 -21.34 -6.73
CA PRO A 20 -5.27 -20.00 -6.31
C PRO A 20 -4.64 -19.57 -4.97
N ASN A 21 -4.24 -20.53 -4.12
CA ASN A 21 -3.62 -20.24 -2.83
C ASN A 21 -2.12 -19.86 -2.94
N CYS A 22 -1.36 -20.55 -3.79
CA CYS A 22 0.11 -20.39 -3.85
C CYS A 22 0.66 -20.07 -5.25
N ILE A 23 -0.20 -19.91 -6.25
CA ILE A 23 0.12 -19.59 -7.66
C ILE A 23 1.07 -20.62 -8.30
N HIS A 24 1.17 -21.81 -7.71
CA HIS A 24 1.97 -22.89 -8.28
C HIS A 24 1.30 -23.41 -9.55
N LYS A 25 2.06 -23.55 -10.62
CA LYS A 25 1.61 -24.21 -11.86
C LYS A 25 1.24 -25.65 -11.48
N ALA A 26 -0.05 -25.94 -11.44
CA ALA A 26 -0.53 -27.16 -10.82
C ALA A 26 -0.63 -28.27 -11.88
N GLU A 27 0.29 -29.23 -11.83
CA GLU A 27 -0.04 -30.60 -12.23
C GLU A 27 -0.79 -31.21 -11.05
N LEU A 28 -2.12 -31.10 -11.11
CA LEU A 28 -3.00 -31.49 -10.03
C LEU A 28 -3.03 -33.01 -9.91
N GLN A 29 -2.73 -33.53 -8.73
CA GLN A 29 -2.91 -34.95 -8.43
C GLN A 29 -4.38 -35.22 -8.13
N THR A 30 -4.95 -36.22 -8.80
CA THR A 30 -6.27 -36.73 -8.49
C THR A 30 -6.16 -37.62 -7.26
N ILE A 31 -6.89 -37.30 -6.20
CA ILE A 31 -7.06 -38.18 -5.06
C ILE A 31 -8.37 -38.92 -5.26
N ASP A 32 -8.29 -40.25 -5.37
CA ASP A 32 -9.36 -41.23 -5.56
C ASP A 32 -9.72 -41.96 -4.25
N ASP A 33 -9.56 -41.26 -3.13
CA ASP A 33 -9.94 -41.76 -1.80
C ASP A 33 -11.40 -41.35 -1.50
N GLU A 34 -12.30 -42.32 -1.65
CA GLU A 34 -13.75 -42.18 -1.45
C GLU A 34 -14.10 -41.83 0.02
N GLU A 35 -13.31 -42.34 0.97
CA GLU A 35 -13.51 -42.09 2.40
C GLU A 35 -13.15 -40.65 2.76
N LEU A 36 -12.06 -40.14 2.18
CA LEU A 36 -11.64 -38.75 2.34
C LEU A 36 -12.64 -37.77 1.71
N GLN A 37 -13.24 -38.12 0.56
CA GLN A 37 -14.27 -37.30 -0.07
C GLN A 37 -15.52 -37.18 0.81
N ALA A 38 -15.98 -38.29 1.39
CA ALA A 38 -17.14 -38.29 2.29
C ALA A 38 -16.93 -37.43 3.55
N LEU A 39 -15.72 -37.47 4.12
CA LEU A 39 -15.37 -36.64 5.28
C LEU A 39 -15.40 -35.12 4.96
N TYR A 40 -14.97 -34.73 3.76
CA TYR A 40 -15.03 -33.33 3.31
C TYR A 40 -16.47 -32.84 3.10
N GLU A 41 -17.34 -33.68 2.54
CA GLU A 41 -18.75 -33.34 2.33
C GLU A 41 -19.49 -33.12 3.67
N ILE A 42 -19.20 -33.96 4.67
CA ILE A 42 -19.73 -33.80 6.03
C ILE A 42 -19.25 -32.47 6.66
N ALA A 43 -17.95 -32.18 6.59
CA ALA A 43 -17.39 -30.95 7.14
C ALA A 43 -17.97 -29.68 6.48
N TYR A 44 -18.28 -29.73 5.18
CA TYR A 44 -18.88 -28.61 4.45
C TYR A 44 -20.32 -28.33 4.90
N GLU A 45 -21.15 -29.38 5.04
CA GLU A 45 -22.53 -29.22 5.51
C GLU A 45 -22.59 -28.74 6.97
N GLU A 46 -21.67 -29.20 7.83
CA GLU A 46 -21.53 -28.68 9.20
C GLU A 46 -21.14 -27.19 9.23
N GLN A 47 -20.18 -26.77 8.41
CA GLN A 47 -19.80 -25.36 8.31
C GLN A 47 -20.95 -24.49 7.81
N LYS A 48 -21.68 -24.96 6.78
CA LYS A 48 -22.85 -24.28 6.22
C LYS A 48 -23.96 -24.11 7.26
N ALA A 49 -24.21 -25.12 8.09
CA ALA A 49 -25.17 -25.05 9.18
C ALA A 49 -24.75 -24.09 10.31
N SER A 50 -23.44 -23.92 10.52
CA SER A 50 -22.89 -23.02 11.55
C SER A 50 -22.89 -21.53 11.16
N GLY A 51 -23.16 -21.19 9.89
CA GLY A 51 -23.17 -19.81 9.39
C GLY A 51 -21.78 -19.15 9.33
N ILE A 52 -20.71 -19.89 9.60
CA ILE A 52 -19.33 -19.43 9.51
C ILE A 52 -18.90 -19.54 8.04
N LYS A 53 -18.70 -18.42 7.34
CA LYS A 53 -18.18 -18.43 5.97
C LYS A 53 -16.76 -19.07 5.99
N PRO A 54 -16.49 -20.12 5.19
CA PRO A 54 -15.13 -20.62 5.05
C PRO A 54 -14.24 -19.51 4.48
N ASN A 55 -13.05 -19.35 5.05
CA ASN A 55 -12.03 -18.32 4.73
C ASN A 55 -11.64 -18.25 3.24
N ASN A 56 -12.07 -19.20 2.40
CA ASN A 56 -11.80 -19.25 0.96
C ASN A 56 -13.05 -19.27 0.06
N THR A 57 -14.21 -18.84 0.57
CA THR A 57 -15.38 -18.68 -0.32
C THR A 57 -15.17 -17.44 -1.19
N TYR A 58 -14.80 -17.64 -2.45
CA TYR A 58 -14.74 -16.57 -3.44
C TYR A 58 -16.14 -15.97 -3.63
N ASP A 59 -16.37 -14.79 -3.07
CA ASP A 59 -17.56 -13.98 -3.27
C ASP A 59 -17.22 -12.87 -4.29
N PRO A 60 -17.67 -12.99 -5.57
CA PRO A 60 -17.36 -12.03 -6.62
C PRO A 60 -17.79 -10.59 -6.29
N THR A 61 -18.83 -10.44 -5.45
CA THR A 61 -19.39 -9.13 -5.12
C THR A 61 -18.47 -8.34 -4.18
N GLN A 62 -17.79 -9.02 -3.25
CA GLN A 62 -16.82 -8.37 -2.36
C GLN A 62 -15.59 -7.89 -3.13
N PHE A 63 -15.11 -8.68 -4.10
CA PHE A 63 -14.00 -8.29 -4.96
C PHE A 63 -14.32 -7.06 -5.81
N GLU A 64 -15.53 -6.99 -6.37
CA GLU A 64 -15.99 -5.82 -7.13
C GLU A 64 -16.10 -4.57 -6.25
N GLN A 65 -16.59 -4.72 -5.02
CA GLN A 65 -16.67 -3.63 -4.03
C GLN A 65 -15.28 -3.12 -3.64
N GLU A 66 -14.35 -4.00 -3.28
CA GLU A 66 -12.97 -3.62 -2.93
C GLU A 66 -12.24 -2.94 -4.09
N ARG A 67 -12.45 -3.41 -5.33
CA ARG A 67 -11.91 -2.78 -6.54
C ARG A 67 -12.51 -1.38 -6.73
N ALA A 68 -13.81 -1.22 -6.56
CA ALA A 68 -14.50 0.06 -6.68
C ALA A 68 -14.01 1.07 -5.61
N GLU A 69 -13.85 0.62 -4.37
CA GLU A 69 -13.30 1.44 -3.28
C GLU A 69 -11.85 1.87 -3.56
N ARG A 70 -11.00 0.97 -4.06
CA ARG A 70 -9.63 1.30 -4.43
C ARG A 70 -9.58 2.38 -5.50
N LEU A 71 -10.38 2.23 -6.56
CA LEU A 71 -10.48 3.23 -7.64
C LEU A 71 -11.04 4.57 -7.13
N ALA A 72 -11.99 4.54 -6.19
CA ALA A 72 -12.53 5.75 -5.57
C ALA A 72 -11.44 6.50 -4.78
N ARG A 73 -10.60 5.78 -4.03
CA ARG A 73 -9.47 6.37 -3.30
C ARG A 73 -8.43 6.98 -4.25
N GLU A 74 -8.05 6.29 -5.32
CA GLU A 74 -7.12 6.83 -6.33
C GLU A 74 -7.66 8.11 -7.00
N ARG A 75 -8.97 8.17 -7.26
CA ARG A 75 -9.62 9.39 -7.80
C ARG A 75 -9.58 10.55 -6.80
N LEU A 76 -9.77 10.28 -5.51
CA LEU A 76 -9.64 11.30 -4.47
C LEU A 76 -8.19 11.79 -4.35
N ASP A 77 -7.22 10.88 -4.32
CA ASP A 77 -5.80 11.23 -4.27
C ASP A 77 -5.35 12.00 -5.52
N SER A 78 -5.88 11.67 -6.70
CA SER A 78 -5.59 12.43 -7.93
C SER A 78 -6.20 13.84 -7.90
N LYS A 79 -7.38 14.00 -7.28
CA LYS A 79 -8.06 15.30 -7.15
C LYS A 79 -7.41 16.20 -6.09
N TYR A 80 -6.85 15.63 -5.02
CA TYR A 80 -6.25 16.38 -3.91
C TYR A 80 -4.71 16.42 -3.94
N GLY A 81 -4.05 15.48 -4.63
CA GLY A 81 -2.59 15.40 -4.79
C GLY A 81 -1.99 16.49 -5.68
N SER A 82 -2.83 17.24 -6.40
CA SER A 82 -2.43 18.40 -7.19
C SER A 82 -2.77 19.74 -6.50
N GLN A 83 -2.94 19.78 -5.18
CA GLN A 83 -2.81 21.03 -4.44
C GLN A 83 -1.33 21.43 -4.41
N GLN A 84 -0.81 21.83 -5.58
CA GLN A 84 0.42 22.60 -5.70
C GLN A 84 0.15 23.91 -4.97
N HIS A 85 0.49 23.96 -3.69
CA HIS A 85 0.45 25.15 -2.86
C HIS A 85 1.07 26.31 -3.64
N PRO A 86 0.27 27.27 -4.14
CA PRO A 86 0.77 28.35 -5.00
C PRO A 86 1.74 29.29 -4.26
N ASN A 87 1.85 29.12 -2.93
CA ASN A 87 2.66 29.94 -2.03
C ASN A 87 3.83 29.16 -1.39
N THR A 88 4.21 27.98 -1.89
CA THR A 88 5.35 27.25 -1.30
C THR A 88 6.67 27.92 -1.66
N VAL A 89 7.42 28.30 -0.62
CA VAL A 89 8.77 28.86 -0.72
C VAL A 89 9.69 27.90 -1.49
N ARG A 90 10.36 28.41 -2.52
CA ARG A 90 11.38 27.67 -3.28
C ARG A 90 12.75 28.27 -3.06
N CYS A 91 13.77 27.41 -3.09
CA CYS A 91 15.16 27.86 -3.09
C CYS A 91 15.45 28.63 -4.40
N PRO A 92 15.88 29.90 -4.34
CA PRO A 92 16.19 30.68 -5.55
C PRO A 92 17.44 30.19 -6.29
N LYS A 93 18.29 29.38 -5.63
CA LYS A 93 19.51 28.83 -6.24
C LYS A 93 19.25 27.52 -7.00
N CYS A 94 18.40 26.63 -6.48
CA CYS A 94 18.24 25.27 -7.04
C CYS A 94 16.79 24.81 -7.25
N GLY A 95 15.81 25.66 -6.96
CA GLY A 95 14.38 25.39 -7.17
C GLY A 95 13.74 24.40 -6.19
N SER A 96 14.50 23.81 -5.26
CA SER A 96 13.96 22.85 -4.28
C SER A 96 12.94 23.48 -3.33
N TYR A 97 11.90 22.73 -2.98
CA TYR A 97 10.91 23.08 -1.95
C TYR A 97 11.36 22.74 -0.52
N SER A 98 12.45 21.98 -0.37
CA SER A 98 12.99 21.59 0.93
C SER A 98 13.75 22.78 1.56
N VAL A 99 13.00 23.64 2.24
CA VAL A 99 13.50 24.86 2.91
C VAL A 99 13.19 24.78 4.40
N ALA A 100 14.21 25.02 5.24
CA ALA A 100 14.05 25.15 6.68
C ALA A 100 14.37 26.58 7.12
N THR A 101 13.71 27.06 8.19
CA THR A 101 14.01 28.37 8.78
C THR A 101 14.92 28.18 9.99
N THR A 102 16.05 28.89 10.01
CA THR A 102 16.99 28.89 11.14
C THR A 102 17.38 30.32 11.50
N ASN A 103 17.74 30.55 12.77
CA ASN A 103 18.18 31.87 13.21
C ASN A 103 19.69 32.02 13.02
N ARG A 104 20.13 33.22 12.63
CA ARG A 104 21.56 33.55 12.54
C ARG A 104 22.16 33.50 13.95
N GLY A 105 23.21 32.71 14.13
CA GLY A 105 23.95 32.63 15.39
C GLY A 105 24.85 33.85 15.66
N TYR A 106 25.47 33.85 16.83
CA TYR A 106 26.47 34.82 17.24
C TYR A 106 27.70 34.78 16.30
N SER A 107 28.27 35.95 16.00
CA SER A 107 29.49 36.07 15.20
C SER A 107 30.52 36.87 15.96
N LEU A 108 31.77 36.40 16.00
CA LEU A 108 32.89 37.12 16.64
C LEU A 108 33.17 38.48 15.98
N LEU A 109 32.84 38.61 14.69
CA LEU A 109 33.11 39.82 13.91
C LEU A 109 32.00 40.89 14.05
N THR A 110 30.74 40.48 14.19
CA THR A 110 29.60 41.40 14.31
C THR A 110 28.96 41.41 15.70
N GLY A 111 29.52 40.65 16.65
CA GLY A 111 28.95 40.43 17.97
C GLY A 111 27.49 39.96 17.90
N PHE A 112 26.65 40.59 18.71
CA PHE A 112 25.19 40.35 18.73
C PHE A 112 24.43 41.03 17.58
N ILE A 113 25.08 41.89 16.79
CA ILE A 113 24.41 42.62 15.69
C ILE A 113 23.99 41.60 14.61
N GLY A 114 22.68 41.38 14.53
CA GLY A 114 22.05 40.42 13.61
C GLY A 114 21.94 38.99 14.14
N SER A 115 22.35 38.73 15.38
CA SER A 115 22.08 37.47 16.09
C SER A 115 20.56 37.31 16.27
N GLY A 116 20.02 36.11 16.06
CA GLY A 116 18.59 35.83 16.15
C GLY A 116 17.77 36.14 14.90
N SER A 117 18.36 36.76 13.86
CA SER A 117 17.60 37.05 12.62
C SER A 117 17.24 35.77 11.86
N PRO A 118 15.96 35.55 11.48
CA PRO A 118 15.55 34.34 10.78
C PRO A 118 16.10 34.31 9.36
N ARG A 119 16.51 33.12 8.92
CA ARG A 119 17.07 32.82 7.60
C ARG A 119 16.49 31.53 7.06
N ASN A 120 16.05 31.58 5.82
CA ASN A 120 15.68 30.39 5.08
C ASN A 120 16.96 29.70 4.62
N VAL A 121 17.02 28.37 4.77
CA VAL A 121 18.14 27.53 4.36
C VAL A 121 17.61 26.36 3.53
N CYS A 122 18.11 26.24 2.31
CA CYS A 122 17.79 25.11 1.46
C CYS A 122 18.47 23.85 1.98
N GLN A 123 17.70 22.81 2.29
CA GLN A 123 18.23 21.52 2.74
C GLN A 123 18.91 20.72 1.62
N LYS A 124 18.66 21.08 0.35
CA LYS A 124 19.29 20.44 -0.82
C LYS A 124 20.67 21.01 -1.15
N CYS A 125 20.84 22.34 -1.12
CA CYS A 125 22.06 23.00 -1.59
C CYS A 125 22.74 23.94 -0.57
N GLY A 126 22.17 24.08 0.63
CA GLY A 126 22.71 24.91 1.71
C GLY A 126 22.59 26.42 1.52
N TYR A 127 22.02 26.90 0.40
CA TYR A 127 21.85 28.34 0.15
C TYR A 127 20.99 28.99 1.23
N LYS A 128 21.40 30.17 1.72
CA LYS A 128 20.74 30.90 2.81
C LYS A 128 20.25 32.26 2.33
N TRP A 129 18.98 32.60 2.61
CA TRP A 129 18.40 33.90 2.25
C TRP A 129 17.49 34.45 3.35
N LYS A 130 17.09 35.73 3.24
CA LYS A 130 16.14 36.33 4.19
C LYS A 130 14.71 35.94 3.78
N PRO A 131 13.85 35.53 4.72
CA PRO A 131 12.43 35.34 4.44
C PRO A 131 11.78 36.69 4.08
N GLY A 132 10.77 36.66 3.20
CA GLY A 132 10.04 37.87 2.76
C GLY A 132 10.80 38.79 1.79
N LYS A 133 11.87 38.30 1.16
CA LYS A 133 12.62 38.98 0.10
C LYS A 133 12.53 38.23 -1.22
#